data_AF-A0A5R8MXI0-F1
#
_entry.id   AF-A0A5R8MXI0-F1
#
_cell.length_a   1.000
_cell.length_b   1.000
_cell.length_c   1.000
_cell.angle_alpha   90.00
_cell.angle_beta   90.00
_cell.angle_gamma   90.00
#
_symmetry.space_group_name_H-M   'P 1'
#
loop_
_entity.id
_entity.type
_entity.pdbx_description
1 polymer ?
#
loop_
_entity_poly.entity_id
_entity_poly.type
_entity_poly.pdbx_seq_one_letter_code
_entity_poly.pdbx_strand_id
1 'polypeptide(L)' 'MSRVRLTLEIVKRDDDVSGFVVLPRRWVVERTLSWISQRRRCVRDYERLSEHHEAMVLWALIIPMGRRLASGSPEPT' A
#
# COMPACT_ATOMS: atom_id res chain seq x y z
N MET A 1 13.67 21.87 0.82
CA MET A 1 13.05 20.52 0.80
C MET A 1 13.42 19.83 2.11
N SER A 2 12.43 19.46 2.92
CA SER A 2 12.64 18.78 4.21
C SER A 2 13.19 17.37 4.00
N ARG A 3 14.27 17.00 4.70
CA ARG A 3 14.86 15.66 4.68
C ARG A 3 14.15 14.81 5.72
N VAL A 4 13.32 13.85 5.28
CA VAL A 4 12.70 12.89 6.20
C VAL A 4 13.80 11.96 6.73
N ARG A 5 13.93 11.84 8.05
CA ARG A 5 14.85 10.89 8.70
C ARG A 5 14.13 9.54 8.85
N LEU A 6 14.34 8.64 7.89
CA LEU A 6 13.83 7.27 7.93
C LEU A 6 14.99 6.31 8.18
N THR A 7 14.86 5.44 9.19
CA THR A 7 15.76 4.29 9.37
C THR A 7 15.26 3.17 8.45
N LEU A 8 16.06 2.83 7.43
CA LEU A 8 15.76 1.76 6.49
C LEU A 8 16.42 0.47 6.95
N GLU A 9 15.62 -0.56 7.22
CA GLU A 9 16.10 -1.93 7.40
C GLU A 9 15.79 -2.73 6.13
N ILE A 10 16.83 -3.17 5.42
CA ILE A 10 16.70 -3.96 4.19
C ILE A 10 16.68 -5.44 4.58
N VAL A 11 15.51 -6.05 4.49
CA VAL A 11 15.36 -7.49 4.65
C VAL A 11 15.66 -8.16 3.30
N LYS A 12 16.80 -8.85 3.22
CA LYS A 12 17.14 -9.64 2.02
C LYS A 12 16.28 -10.89 1.95
N ARG A 13 16.00 -11.32 0.72
CA ARG A 13 15.47 -12.66 0.47
C ARG A 13 16.55 -13.68 0.83
N ASP A 14 16.18 -14.70 1.59
CA ASP A 14 17.03 -15.86 1.86
C ASP A 14 16.77 -16.92 0.78
N ASP A 15 17.77 -17.24 -0.02
CA ASP A 15 17.65 -18.14 -1.17
C ASP A 15 17.75 -19.63 -0.76
N ASP A 16 18.24 -19.92 0.45
CA ASP A 16 18.36 -21.28 0.99
C ASP A 16 17.08 -21.74 1.70
N VAL A 17 16.09 -20.86 1.90
CA VAL A 17 14.84 -21.22 2.59
C VAL A 17 13.81 -21.75 1.61
N SER A 18 13.44 -23.02 1.77
CA SER A 18 12.32 -23.62 1.05
C SER A 18 10.99 -23.26 1.72
N GLY A 19 10.07 -22.62 0.97
CA GLY A 19 8.71 -22.35 1.42
C GLY A 19 8.43 -20.89 1.76
N PHE A 20 7.36 -20.64 2.54
CA PHE A 20 6.93 -19.29 2.89
C PHE A 20 7.46 -18.87 4.26
N VAL A 21 8.26 -17.80 4.29
CA VAL A 21 8.75 -17.16 5.51
C VAL A 21 7.95 -15.89 5.78
N VAL A 22 7.40 -15.77 6.99
CA VAL A 22 6.70 -14.57 7.44
C VAL A 22 7.72 -13.48 7.72
N LEU A 23 7.77 -12.45 6.88
CA LEU A 23 8.64 -11.30 7.09
C LEU A 23 7.98 -10.23 7.98
N PRO A 24 8.73 -9.59 8.89
CA PRO A 24 8.21 -8.51 9.71
C PRO A 24 7.57 -7.41 8.87
N ARG A 25 6.34 -7.02 9.23
CA ARG A 25 5.57 -5.92 8.60
C ARG A 25 5.28 -6.06 7.09
N ARG A 26 5.60 -7.20 6.45
CA ARG A 26 5.30 -7.46 5.03
C ARG A 26 3.83 -7.29 4.69
N TRP A 27 2.95 -7.65 5.62
CA TRP A 27 1.51 -7.47 5.49
C TRP A 27 1.12 -6.01 5.21
N VAL A 28 1.89 -5.02 5.68
CA VAL A 28 1.60 -3.59 5.46
C VAL A 28 1.71 -3.27 3.97
N VAL A 29 2.77 -3.75 3.33
CA VAL A 29 3.01 -3.57 1.88
C VAL A 29 1.95 -4.32 1.09
N GLU A 30 1.73 -5.59 1.41
CA GLU A 30 0.75 -6.44 0.72
C GLU A 30 -0.67 -5.88 0.83
N ARG A 31 -1.03 -5.30 1.98
CA ARG A 31 -2.33 -4.65 2.19
C ARG A 31 -2.49 -3.40 1.31
N THR A 32 -1.45 -2.57 1.21
CA THR A 32 -1.47 -1.39 0.33
C THR A 32 -1.64 -1.82 -1.13
N LEU A 33 -0.89 -2.84 -1.57
CA LEU A 33 -1.04 -3.41 -2.91
C LEU A 33 -2.44 -3.99 -3.13
N SER A 34 -3.01 -4.65 -2.11
CA SER A 34 -4.37 -5.18 -2.16
C SER A 34 -5.41 -4.08 -2.40
N TRP A 35 -5.31 -2.92 -1.75
CA TRP A 35 -6.23 -1.79 -1.99
C TRP A 35 -6.11 -1.22 -3.40
N ILE A 36 -4.89 -1.14 -3.93
CA ILE A 36 -4.63 -0.68 -5.30
C ILE A 36 -5.24 -1.69 -6.29
N SER A 37 -4.90 -2.97 -6.18
CA SER A 37 -5.38 -4.04 -7.06
C SER A 37 -6.89 -4.29 -6.96
N GLN A 38 -7.54 -3.93 -5.86
CA GLN A 38 -9.00 -4.01 -5.74
C GLN A 38 -9.71 -3.01 -6.67
N ARG A 39 -9.02 -1.99 -7.18
CA ARG A 39 -9.55 -1.05 -8.18
C ARG A 39 -9.25 -1.58 -9.57
N ARG A 40 -10.29 -1.95 -10.32
CA ARG A 40 -10.18 -2.54 -11.68
C ARG A 40 -9.23 -1.79 -12.62
N ARG A 41 -9.19 -0.47 -12.54
CA ARG A 41 -8.34 0.40 -13.37
C ARG A 41 -6.84 0.32 -13.04
N CYS A 42 -6.48 -0.16 -11.84
CA CYS A 42 -5.09 -0.32 -11.43
C CYS A 42 -4.59 -1.78 -11.59
N VAL A 43 -5.42 -2.70 -12.10
CA VAL A 43 -5.05 -4.12 -12.28
C VAL A 43 -4.19 -4.33 -13.53
N ARG A 44 -4.35 -3.47 -14.54
CA ARG A 44 -3.59 -3.49 -15.79
C ARG A 44 -3.29 -2.06 -16.21
N ASP A 45 -2.24 -1.91 -17.01
CA ASP A 45 -1.88 -0.64 -17.62
C ASP A 45 -2.87 -0.29 -18.74
N TYR A 46 -4.01 0.29 -18.34
CA TYR A 46 -5.01 0.79 -19.28
C TYR A 46 -4.72 2.22 -19.73
N GLU A 47 -3.98 2.98 -18.93
CA GLU A 47 -3.79 4.41 -19.12
C GLU A 47 -2.64 4.68 -20.10
N ARG A 48 -2.89 5.58 -21.06
CA ARG A 48 -1.88 5.97 -22.07
C ARG A 48 -0.76 6.85 -21.50
N LEU A 49 -1.06 7.62 -20.45
CA LEU A 49 -0.13 8.55 -19.81
C LEU A 49 0.08 8.13 -18.36
N SER A 50 1.33 8.25 -17.88
CA SER A 50 1.69 7.93 -16.50
C SER A 50 0.91 8.77 -15.48
N GLU A 51 0.62 10.03 -15.82
CA GLU A 51 -0.12 10.98 -14.99
C GLU A 51 -1.55 10.49 -14.67
N HIS A 52 -2.21 9.83 -15.63
CA HIS A 52 -3.54 9.27 -15.41
C HIS A 52 -3.47 8.07 -14.46
N HIS A 53 -2.47 7.20 -14.64
CA HIS A 53 -2.29 6.06 -13.75
C HIS A 53 -1.91 6.50 -12.32
N GLU A 54 -1.08 7.52 -12.19
CA GLU A 54 -0.76 8.15 -10.90
C GLU A 54 -2.03 8.66 -10.20
N ALA A 55 -2.89 9.40 -10.91
CA ALA A 55 -4.16 9.85 -10.38
C ALA A 55 -5.02 8.66 -9.91
N MET A 56 -5.11 7.59 -10.70
CA MET A 56 -5.86 6.38 -10.33
C MET A 56 -5.33 5.71 -9.06
N VAL A 57 -4.01 5.63 -8.88
CA VAL A 57 -3.38 5.10 -7.65
C VAL A 57 -3.69 5.99 -6.44
N LEU A 58 -3.60 7.31 -6.59
CA LEU A 58 -3.96 8.26 -5.53
C LEU A 58 -5.43 8.09 -5.11
N TRP A 59 -6.35 8.01 -6.08
CA TRP A 59 -7.76 7.73 -5.84
C TRP A 59 -7.99 6.42 -5.09
N ALA A 60 -7.25 5.36 -5.45
CA ALA A 60 -7.34 4.06 -4.78
C ALA A 60 -6.99 4.13 -3.29
N LEU A 61 -6.04 4.99 -2.91
CA LEU A 61 -5.58 5.17 -1.52
C LEU A 61 -6.40 6.20 -0.72
N ILE A 62 -7.00 7.20 -1.37
CA ILE A 62 -7.89 8.18 -0.70
C ILE A 62 -9.12 7.50 -0.11
N ILE A 63 -9.74 6.57 -0.83
CA ILE A 63 -10.99 5.91 -0.40
C ILE A 63 -10.85 5.17 0.96
N PRO A 64 -9.88 4.27 1.18
CA PRO A 64 -9.71 3.61 2.48
C PRO A 64 -9.36 4.61 3.59
N MET A 65 -8.63 5.69 3.29
CA MET A 65 -8.35 6.75 4.26
C MET A 65 -9.63 7.52 4.65
N GLY A 66 -10.48 7.85 3.68
CA GLY A 66 -11.78 8.46 3.94
C GLY A 66 -12.67 7.59 4.82
N ARG A 67 -12.68 6.27 4.60
CA ARG A 67 -13.40 5.32 5.46
C ARG A 67 -12.90 5.31 6.89
N ARG A 68 -11.58 5.38 7.10
CA ARG A 68 -10.96 5.42 8.44
C ARG A 68 -11.33 6.69 9.21
N LEU A 69 -11.37 7.82 8.51
CA LEU A 69 -11.79 9.09 9.09
C LEU A 69 -13.28 9.08 9.45
N ALA A 70 -14.12 8.46 8.61
CA ALA A 70 -15.55 8.32 8.85
C ALA A 70 -15.88 7.29 9.95
N SER A 71 -15.07 6.23 10.07
CA SER A 71 -15.20 5.23 11.14
C SER A 71 -14.58 5.72 12.46
N GLY A 72 -14.84 6.98 12.81
CA GLY A 72 -14.28 7.68 13.97
C GLY A 72 -14.19 6.77 15.21
N SER A 73 -13.12 6.98 15.98
CA SER A 73 -12.81 6.27 17.23
C SER A 73 -14.07 5.81 17.96
N PRO A 74 -14.19 4.53 18.35
CA PRO A 74 -15.34 4.09 19.13
C PRO A 74 -15.48 5.02 20.34
N GLU A 75 -16.70 5.43 20.65
CA GLU A 75 -16.96 6.20 21.86
C GLU A 75 -16.34 5.46 23.06
N PRO A 76 -15.66 6.16 23.98
CA PRO A 76 -15.22 5.55 25.21
C PRO A 76 -16.45 5.29 26.09
N THR A 77 -16.94 4.04 26.12
CA THR A 77 -17.83 3.53 27.18
C THR A 77 -17.13 3.53 28.53
#